data_AF-A0A7K0A8J0-F1
#
_entry.id   AF-A0A7K0A8J0-F1
#
_cell.length_a   1.000
_cell.length_b   1.000
_cell.length_c   1.000
_cell.angle_alpha   90.00
_cell.angle_beta   90.00
_cell.angle_gamma   90.00
#
_symmetry.space_group_name_H-M   'P 1'
#
loop_
_entity.id
_entity.type
_entity.pdbx_description
1 polymer ?
#
loop_
_entity_poly.entity_id
_entity_poly.type
_entity_poly.pdbx_seq_one_letter_code
_entity_poly.pdbx_strand_id
1 'polypeptide(L)' 'MSKSVHGSKSFAIPKQLVWEAYQRVAANKGAAGVDGVSIADFEADLQGNLYKIWNRMSSGTFFPPPVLAVEIPKPHGEGT' A
#
# COMPACT_ATOMS: atom_id res chain seq x y z
N MET A 1 -7.18 15.17 -38.16
CA MET A 1 -7.75 15.31 -36.80
C MET A 1 -7.27 14.13 -35.97
N SER A 2 -6.11 14.27 -35.33
CA SER A 2 -5.47 13.19 -34.60
C SER A 2 -6.08 13.10 -33.21
N LYS A 3 -6.62 11.92 -32.86
CA LYS A 3 -7.29 11.64 -31.60
C LYS A 3 -6.41 12.02 -30.40
N SER A 4 -7.05 12.65 -29.43
CA SER A 4 -6.54 13.08 -28.13
C SER A 4 -5.57 12.05 -27.51
N VAL A 5 -4.34 12.52 -27.24
CA VAL A 5 -3.37 11.83 -26.40
C VAL A 5 -4.00 11.75 -25.01
N HIS A 6 -4.58 10.60 -24.67
CA HIS A 6 -4.92 10.31 -23.28
C HIS A 6 -3.59 10.45 -22.53
N GLY A 7 -3.48 11.42 -21.62
CA GLY A 7 -2.29 11.58 -20.79
C GLY A 7 -2.04 10.28 -20.04
N SER A 8 -1.19 9.43 -20.61
CA SER A 8 -0.92 8.10 -20.10
C SER A 8 -0.20 8.25 -18.77
N LYS A 9 -0.74 7.63 -17.72
CA LYS A 9 -0.06 7.48 -16.43
C LYS A 9 1.40 7.08 -16.64
N SER A 10 2.31 7.63 -15.84
CA SER A 10 3.75 7.37 -15.91
C SER A 10 4.09 5.88 -15.82
N PHE A 11 3.28 5.11 -15.10
CA PHE A 11 3.41 3.66 -14.96
C PHE A 11 2.09 2.95 -15.31
N ALA A 12 2.19 1.90 -16.12
CA ALA A 12 1.06 1.04 -16.52
C ALA A 12 0.71 0.05 -15.40
N ILE A 13 0.12 0.55 -14.32
CA ILE A 13 -0.32 -0.26 -13.18
C ILE A 13 -1.84 -0.47 -13.27
N PRO A 14 -2.35 -1.70 -13.42
CA PRO A 14 -3.79 -1.97 -13.38
C PRO A 14 -4.37 -1.73 -11.98
N LYS A 15 -5.60 -1.22 -11.87
CA LYS A 15 -6.31 -1.11 -10.58
C LYS A 15 -6.50 -2.47 -9.91
N GLN A 16 -6.74 -3.51 -10.72
CA GLN A 16 -6.89 -4.89 -10.28
C GLN A 16 -5.68 -5.40 -9.48
N LEU A 17 -4.46 -5.01 -9.88
CA LEU A 17 -3.24 -5.42 -9.18
C LEU A 17 -3.18 -4.85 -7.75
N VAL A 18 -3.64 -3.61 -7.57
CA VAL A 18 -3.70 -2.95 -6.25
C VAL A 18 -4.76 -3.60 -5.37
N TRP A 19 -5.89 -3.99 -5.95
CA TRP A 19 -6.95 -4.73 -5.26
C TRP A 19 -6.46 -6.08 -4.74
N GLU A 20 -5.83 -6.88 -5.59
CA GLU A 20 -5.29 -8.20 -5.21
C GLU A 20 -4.20 -8.09 -4.14
N ALA A 21 -3.36 -7.04 -4.22
CA ALA A 21 -2.37 -6.78 -3.18
C ALA A 21 -3.02 -6.47 -1.83
N TYR A 22 -4.08 -5.65 -1.81
CA TYR A 22 -4.85 -5.38 -0.59
C TYR A 22 -5.44 -6.66 0.02
N GLN A 23 -6.02 -7.55 -0.80
CA GLN A 23 -6.59 -8.80 -0.30
C GLN A 23 -5.55 -9.66 0.44
N ARG A 24 -4.30 -9.71 -0.06
CA ARG A 24 -3.21 -10.42 0.61
C ARG A 24 -2.80 -9.76 1.92
N VAL A 25 -2.75 -8.43 1.97
CA VAL A 25 -2.43 -7.67 3.18
C VAL A 25 -3.51 -7.86 4.25
N ALA A 26 -4.79 -7.77 3.88
CA ALA A 26 -5.91 -7.98 4.80
C ALA A 26 -5.90 -9.39 5.40
N ALA A 27 -5.51 -10.41 4.61
CA ALA A 27 -5.39 -11.79 5.08
C ALA A 27 -4.29 -12.01 6.13
N ASN A 28 -3.23 -11.19 6.12
CA ASN A 28 -2.07 -11.36 7.00
C ASN A 28 -2.32 -10.93 8.45
N LYS A 29 -3.40 -10.16 8.72
CA LYS A 29 -3.75 -9.67 10.06
C LYS A 29 -2.59 -8.99 10.81
N GLY A 30 -1.72 -8.30 10.07
CA GLY A 30 -0.54 -7.62 10.62
C GLY A 30 -0.90 -6.43 11.51
N ALA A 31 0.07 -6.01 12.33
CA ALA A 31 -0.05 -4.78 13.11
C ALA A 31 0.01 -3.53 12.21
N ALA A 32 -0.54 -2.42 12.70
CA ALA A 32 -0.47 -1.13 12.01
C ALA A 32 0.98 -0.63 11.90
N GLY A 33 1.23 0.19 10.87
CA GLY A 33 2.53 0.82 10.65
C GLY A 33 2.74 2.06 11.53
N VAL A 34 3.68 2.91 11.11
CA VAL A 34 4.03 4.16 11.80
C VAL A 34 2.86 5.16 11.87
N ASP A 35 1.90 5.04 10.96
CA ASP A 35 0.70 5.88 10.88
C ASP A 35 -0.44 5.40 11.80
N GLY A 36 -0.30 4.23 12.42
CA GLY A 36 -1.31 3.65 13.30
C GLY A 36 -2.61 3.24 12.60
N VAL A 37 -2.66 3.23 11.26
CA VAL A 37 -3.87 2.89 10.50
C VAL A 37 -4.07 1.38 10.52
N SER A 38 -5.17 0.93 11.12
CA SER A 38 -5.56 -0.49 11.08
C SER A 38 -6.22 -0.85 9.74
N ILE A 39 -6.35 -2.16 9.47
CA ILE A 39 -7.12 -2.64 8.30
C ILE A 39 -8.57 -2.15 8.37
N ALA A 40 -9.18 -2.13 9.56
CA ALA A 40 -10.55 -1.64 9.74
C ALA A 40 -10.68 -0.14 9.41
N ASP A 41 -9.72 0.68 9.85
CA ASP A 41 -9.68 2.11 9.52
C ASP A 41 -9.49 2.33 8.01
N PHE A 42 -8.65 1.50 7.38
CA PHE A 42 -8.43 1.54 5.94
C PHE A 42 -9.70 1.18 5.14
N GLU A 43 -10.47 0.20 5.63
CA GLU A 43 -11.70 -0.29 4.99
C GLU A 43 -12.87 0.68 5.10
N ALA A 44 -12.84 1.63 6.04
CA ALA A 44 -13.87 2.66 6.18
C ALA A 44 -14.06 3.52 4.90
N ASP A 45 -12.98 3.69 4.11
CA ASP A 45 -13.02 4.27 2.75
C ASP A 45 -12.19 3.39 1.78
N LEU A 46 -12.57 2.12 1.66
CA LEU A 46 -11.79 1.14 0.89
C LEU A 46 -11.54 1.60 -0.56
N GLN A 47 -12.60 2.05 -1.25
CA GLN A 47 -12.49 2.49 -2.64
C GLN A 47 -11.63 3.74 -2.79
N GLY A 48 -11.82 4.75 -1.94
CA GLY A 48 -11.05 5.98 -1.98
C GLY A 48 -9.59 5.75 -1.64
N ASN A 49 -9.30 4.91 -0.65
CA ASN A 49 -7.93 4.57 -0.26
C ASN A 49 -7.18 3.78 -1.33
N LEU A 50 -7.81 2.77 -1.93
CA LEU A 50 -7.24 2.04 -3.08
C LEU A 50 -7.01 2.94 -4.29
N TYR A 51 -7.94 3.86 -4.57
CA TYR A 51 -7.77 4.83 -5.65
C TYR A 51 -6.61 5.77 -5.39
N LYS A 52 -6.45 6.31 -4.17
CA LYS A 52 -5.32 7.19 -3.79
C LYS A 52 -3.98 6.48 -4.02
N ILE A 53 -3.86 5.23 -3.57
CA ILE A 53 -2.65 4.41 -3.76
C ILE A 53 -2.39 4.18 -5.24
N TRP A 54 -3.36 3.64 -5.97
CA TRP A 54 -3.23 3.39 -7.41
C TRP A 54 -2.86 4.65 -8.19
N ASN A 55 -3.51 5.78 -7.86
CA ASN A 55 -3.28 7.05 -8.54
C ASN A 55 -1.84 7.52 -8.35
N ARG A 56 -1.31 7.46 -7.13
CA ARG A 56 0.07 7.86 -6.79
C ARG A 56 1.10 6.91 -7.39
N MET A 57 0.88 5.60 -7.34
CA MET A 57 1.80 4.64 -7.93
C MET A 57 1.83 4.77 -9.45
N SER A 58 0.66 4.86 -10.09
CA SER A 58 0.57 5.02 -11.56
C SER A 58 1.11 6.37 -12.05
N SER A 59 1.06 7.44 -11.25
CA SER A 59 1.66 8.74 -11.60
C SER A 59 3.15 8.86 -11.26
N GLY A 60 3.71 7.93 -10.48
CA GLY A 60 5.10 8.03 -10.02
C GLY A 60 5.32 8.94 -8.81
N THR A 61 4.27 9.26 -8.07
CA THR A 61 4.32 10.15 -6.90
C THR A 61 4.02 9.41 -5.59
N PHE A 62 4.16 8.07 -5.60
CA PHE A 62 4.03 7.27 -4.39
C PHE A 62 5.38 7.19 -3.69
N PHE A 63 5.44 7.72 -2.47
CA PHE A 63 6.57 7.60 -1.57
C PHE A 63 6.08 6.86 -0.33
N PRO A 64 6.60 5.63 -0.06
CA PRO A 64 6.15 4.87 1.10
C PRO A 64 6.58 5.56 2.39
N PRO A 65 5.76 5.50 3.47
CA PRO A 65 6.19 5.95 4.79
C PRO A 65 7.33 5.05 5.32
N PRO A 66 8.10 5.55 6.30
CA PRO A 66 9.09 4.71 6.98
C PRO A 66 8.42 3.53 7.70
N VAL A 67 9.17 2.43 7.86
CA VAL A 67 8.70 1.24 8.57
C VAL A 67 8.74 1.47 10.10
N LEU A 68 7.77 0.89 10.81
CA LEU A 68 7.77 0.90 12.28
C LEU A 68 8.73 -0.17 12.80
N ALA A 69 9.76 0.25 13.55
CA ALA A 69 10.67 -0.68 14.22
C ALA A 69 10.00 -1.25 15.49
N VAL A 70 9.95 -2.57 15.58
CA VAL A 70 9.46 -3.29 16.76
C VAL A 70 10.53 -4.30 17.18
N GLU A 71 10.86 -4.31 18.46
CA GLU A 71 11.75 -5.32 19.02
C GLU A 71 11.04 -6.67 19.07
N ILE A 72 11.60 -7.65 18.35
CA ILE A 72 11.10 -9.03 18.34
C ILE A 72 12.20 -9.91 18.96
N PRO A 73 11.98 -10.50 20.15
CA PRO A 73 12.95 -11.39 20.76
C PRO A 73 13.13 -12.64 19.88
N LYS A 74 14.38 -12.98 19.58
CA LYS A 74 14.70 -14.20 18.83
C LYS A 74 14.67 -15.42 19.78
N PRO A 75 14.17 -16.58 19.34
CA PRO A 75 13.93 -17.74 20.20
C PRO A 75 15.19 -18.38 20.85
N HIS A 76 16.41 -17.96 20.48
CA HIS A 76 17.66 -18.46 21.08
C HIS A 76 18.66 -17.33 21.38
N GLY A 77 18.19 -16.26 22.00
CA GLY A 77 19.02 -15.10 22.35
C GLY A 77 19.91 -15.32 23.57
N GLU A 78 21.00 -16.08 23.46
CA GLU A 78 22.22 -15.73 24.20
C GLU A 78 23.03 -14.78 23.33
N GLY A 79 22.68 -13.49 23.42
CA GLY A 79 23.48 -12.39 22.88
C GLY A 79 24.08 -11.64 24.06
N THR A 80 25.22 -12.11 24.55
CA THR A 80 26.14 -11.33 25.41
C THR A 80 26.78 -10.20 24.62
#